data_AF-D0NV26-F1
#
_entry.id   AF-D0NV26-F1
#
_cell.length_a   1.000
_cell.length_b   1.000
_cell.length_c   1.000
_cell.angle_alpha   90.00
_cell.angle_beta   90.00
_cell.angle_gamma   90.00
#
_symmetry.space_group_name_H-M   'P 1'
#
loop_
_entity.id
_entity.type
_entity.pdbx_description
1 polymer ?
#
loop_
_entity_poly.entity_id
_entity_poly.type
_entity_poly.pdbx_seq_one_letter_code
_entity_poly.pdbx_strand_id
1 'polypeptide(L)'
;MQSARRRLYARLKRNWNLTRHLGISAAGFERPSSVPAFADTFRAKFDRLDFAHPTHTPDGLEMQFAVNHLGHFYLTHLLFDLLKSGNEVSRIVNVSSLSHRWVKMNLRTLARSKTNKKLYAKEYGTSKLANMLFTFEL
;
A
#
# COMPACT_ATOMS: atom_id res chain seq x y z
N MET A 1 8.99 21.21 10.95
CA MET A 1 8.62 20.09 10.02
C MET A 1 9.30 18.75 10.33
N GLN A 2 10.57 18.68 10.75
CA GLN A 2 11.26 17.40 11.02
C GLN A 2 10.67 16.54 12.17
N SER A 3 10.05 17.15 13.19
CA SER A 3 9.54 16.43 14.38
C SER A 3 8.21 15.71 14.16
N ALA A 4 7.38 16.13 13.20
CA ALA A 4 6.13 15.45 12.83
C ALA A 4 6.42 14.21 11.96
N ARG A 5 7.39 14.35 11.03
CA ARG A 5 7.88 13.28 10.16
C ARG A 5 8.49 12.12 10.96
N ARG A 6 9.30 12.41 11.99
CA ARG A 6 9.88 11.38 12.88
C ARG A 6 8.83 10.64 13.72
N ARG A 7 7.78 11.32 14.19
CA ARG A 7 6.71 10.71 15.00
C ARG A 7 5.79 9.82 14.19
N LEU A 8 5.44 10.22 12.96
CA LEU A 8 4.69 9.38 12.02
C LEU A 8 5.53 8.15 11.63
N TYR A 9 6.82 8.34 11.37
CA TYR A 9 7.76 7.27 10.99
C TYR A 9 7.99 6.23 12.10
N ALA A 10 8.21 6.65 13.35
CA ALA A 10 8.39 5.75 14.48
C ALA A 10 7.12 4.90 14.77
N ARG A 11 5.94 5.47 14.49
CA ARG A 11 4.65 4.79 14.66
C ARG A 11 4.38 3.78 13.54
N LEU A 12 4.71 4.11 12.28
CA LEU A 12 4.59 3.18 11.15
C LEU A 12 5.60 2.02 11.24
N LYS A 13 6.81 2.25 11.76
CA LYS A 13 7.87 1.23 11.93
C LYS A 13 7.50 0.09 12.87
N ARG A 14 6.72 0.36 13.93
CA ARG A 14 6.29 -0.69 14.88
C ARG A 14 5.29 -1.68 14.27
N ASN A 15 4.56 -1.26 13.24
CA ASN A 15 3.42 -2.03 12.72
C ASN A 15 3.76 -2.88 11.49
N TRP A 16 4.97 -2.75 10.93
CA TRP A 16 5.38 -3.43 9.69
C TRP A 16 6.10 -4.78 9.90
N ASN A 17 6.27 -5.26 11.14
CA ASN A 17 6.96 -6.52 11.43
C ASN A 17 6.16 -7.80 11.08
N LEU A 18 5.13 -7.73 10.23
CA LEU A 18 4.25 -8.87 9.92
C LEU A 18 4.33 -9.38 8.47
N THR A 19 5.20 -8.85 7.61
CA THR A 19 5.30 -9.29 6.19
C THR A 19 6.48 -10.21 5.85
N ARG A 20 7.13 -10.82 6.86
CA ARG A 20 8.08 -11.92 6.62
C ARG A 20 7.33 -13.26 6.71
N HIS A 21 7.45 -14.07 5.65
CA HIS A 21 7.09 -15.50 5.55
C HIS A 21 5.83 -15.91 4.78
N LEU A 22 5.62 -15.42 3.56
CA LEU A 22 4.69 -16.10 2.64
C LEU A 22 5.37 -16.93 1.54
N GLY A 23 6.60 -16.63 1.09
CA GLY A 23 7.37 -17.51 0.19
C GLY A 23 6.69 -17.88 -1.13
N ILE A 24 5.56 -17.26 -1.45
CA ILE A 24 4.84 -17.43 -2.70
C ILE A 24 5.16 -16.19 -3.53
N SER A 25 6.00 -16.37 -4.55
CA SER A 25 6.25 -15.34 -5.54
C SER A 25 5.17 -15.45 -6.62
N ALA A 26 4.50 -14.34 -6.93
CA ALA A 26 3.60 -14.26 -8.09
C ALA A 26 4.36 -14.03 -9.40
N ALA A 27 5.69 -14.13 -9.40
CA ALA A 27 6.49 -14.12 -10.63
C ALA A 27 6.06 -15.31 -11.52
N GLY A 28 5.68 -15.05 -12.78
CA GLY A 28 5.24 -16.08 -13.72
C GLY A 28 3.81 -15.91 -14.26
N PHE A 29 2.99 -15.03 -13.68
CA PHE A 29 1.60 -14.82 -14.13
C PHE A 29 1.47 -14.24 -15.55
N GLU A 30 2.56 -13.77 -16.13
CA GLU A 30 2.65 -13.41 -17.55
C GLU A 30 2.54 -14.63 -18.49
N ARG A 31 2.74 -15.85 -17.97
CA ARG A 31 2.54 -17.12 -18.70
C ARG A 31 1.31 -17.84 -18.14
N PRO A 32 0.19 -17.94 -18.87
CA PRO A 32 -1.01 -18.62 -18.37
C PRO A 32 -0.76 -20.08 -17.92
N SER A 33 0.25 -20.74 -18.47
CA SER A 33 0.66 -22.10 -18.08
C SER A 33 1.25 -22.21 -16.67
N SER A 34 1.63 -21.11 -16.02
CA SER A 34 2.14 -21.12 -14.64
C SER A 34 1.04 -21.15 -13.58
N VAL A 35 -0.20 -20.81 -13.96
CA VAL A 35 -1.33 -20.65 -13.04
C VAL A 35 -1.68 -21.95 -12.29
N PRO A 36 -1.71 -23.14 -12.93
CA PRO A 36 -1.95 -24.40 -12.20
C PRO A 36 -0.89 -24.66 -11.12
N ALA A 37 0.39 -24.45 -11.43
CA ALA A 37 1.48 -24.69 -10.47
C ALA A 37 1.41 -23.75 -9.26
N PHE A 38 1.01 -22.50 -9.46
CA PHE A 38 0.72 -21.57 -8.36
C PHE A 38 -0.43 -22.07 -7.50
N ALA A 39 -1.53 -22.53 -8.12
CA ALA A 39 -2.70 -23.04 -7.40
C ALA A 39 -2.35 -24.29 -6.58
N ASP A 40 -1.54 -25.20 -7.12
CA ASP A 40 -1.08 -26.40 -6.40
C ASP A 40 -0.19 -26.02 -5.21
N THR A 41 0.72 -25.05 -5.39
CA THR A 41 1.56 -24.52 -4.30
C THR A 41 0.70 -23.90 -3.19
N PHE A 42 -0.34 -23.16 -3.56
CA PHE A 42 -1.27 -22.58 -2.59
C PHE A 42 -2.02 -23.67 -1.82
N ARG A 43 -2.59 -24.67 -2.51
CA ARG A 43 -3.33 -25.79 -1.91
C ARG A 43 -2.45 -26.66 -1.00
N ALA A 44 -1.17 -26.81 -1.32
CA ALA A 44 -0.24 -27.54 -0.47
C ALA A 44 0.09 -26.80 0.84
N LYS A 45 -0.13 -25.48 0.89
CA LYS A 45 0.27 -24.62 2.02
C LYS A 45 -0.91 -24.12 2.86
N PHE A 46 -2.10 -24.00 2.28
CA PHE A 46 -3.27 -23.44 2.93
C PHE A 46 -4.50 -24.32 2.74
N ASP A 47 -5.19 -24.60 3.85
CA ASP A 47 -6.39 -25.44 3.86
C ASP A 47 -7.65 -24.67 3.40
N ARG A 48 -7.59 -23.33 3.32
CA ARG A 48 -8.70 -22.46 2.95
C ARG A 48 -8.23 -21.15 2.33
N LEU A 49 -9.07 -20.58 1.47
CA LEU A 49 -8.91 -19.23 0.91
C LEU A 49 -10.06 -18.34 1.40
N ASP A 50 -9.72 -17.33 2.20
CA ASP A 50 -10.68 -16.37 2.74
C ASP A 50 -10.56 -15.00 2.06
N PHE A 51 -11.71 -14.42 1.69
CA PHE A 51 -11.78 -13.04 1.20
C PHE A 51 -12.34 -12.13 2.30
N ALA A 52 -11.45 -11.50 3.06
CA ALA A 52 -11.83 -10.45 3.98
C ALA A 52 -11.66 -9.07 3.32
N HIS A 53 -12.69 -8.23 3.42
CA HIS A 53 -12.64 -6.82 3.00
C HIS A 53 -12.81 -5.89 4.21
N PRO A 54 -11.85 -5.86 5.14
CA PRO A 54 -11.89 -4.94 6.26
C PRO A 54 -11.90 -3.49 5.76
N THR A 55 -12.70 -2.63 6.39
CA THR A 55 -12.70 -1.19 6.08
C THR A 55 -11.55 -0.46 6.76
N HIS A 56 -10.97 -1.04 7.81
CA HIS A 56 -9.88 -0.45 8.58
C HIS A 56 -8.83 -1.47 8.99
N THR A 57 -7.59 -1.02 9.19
CA THR A 57 -6.52 -1.80 9.80
C THR A 57 -6.78 -1.98 11.30
N PRO A 58 -6.07 -2.90 11.98
CA PRO A 58 -6.13 -3.02 13.44
C PRO A 58 -5.80 -1.70 14.19
N ASP A 59 -5.01 -0.82 13.58
CA ASP A 59 -4.66 0.50 14.12
C ASP A 59 -5.74 1.58 13.87
N GLY A 60 -6.85 1.23 13.22
CA GLY A 60 -7.93 2.15 12.88
C GLY A 60 -7.61 3.07 11.70
N LEU A 61 -6.69 2.68 10.80
CA LEU A 61 -6.47 3.38 9.54
C LEU A 61 -7.44 2.84 8.48
N GLU A 62 -8.00 3.72 7.65
CA GLU A 62 -8.81 3.28 6.51
C GLU A 62 -7.97 2.37 5.59
N MET A 63 -8.53 1.21 5.26
CA MET A 63 -7.79 0.10 4.67
C MET A 63 -7.17 0.45 3.31
N GLN A 64 -7.92 1.12 2.43
CA GLN A 64 -7.41 1.46 1.11
C GLN A 64 -6.29 2.49 1.16
N PHE A 65 -6.42 3.50 2.02
CA PHE A 65 -5.38 4.49 2.23
C PHE A 65 -4.13 3.87 2.86
N ALA A 66 -4.30 2.97 3.82
CA ALA A 66 -3.21 2.24 4.44
C ALA A 66 -2.42 1.41 3.42
N VAL A 67 -3.10 0.61 2.61
CA VAL A 67 -2.47 -0.29 1.63
C VAL A 67 -1.95 0.47 0.40
N ASN A 68 -2.79 1.29 -0.23
CA ASN A 68 -2.47 1.91 -1.51
C ASN A 68 -1.47 3.06 -1.40
N HIS A 69 -1.38 3.70 -0.23
CA HIS A 69 -0.55 4.88 -0.03
C HIS A 69 0.44 4.75 1.13
N LEU A 70 -0.02 4.57 2.37
CA LEU A 70 0.89 4.64 3.54
C LEU A 70 1.96 3.55 3.53
N GLY A 71 1.60 2.31 3.17
CA GLY A 71 2.56 1.22 3.04
C GLY A 71 3.64 1.52 2.01
N HIS A 72 3.24 2.03 0.83
CA HIS A 72 4.15 2.39 -0.25
C HIS A 72 5.02 3.61 0.10
N PHE A 73 4.43 4.66 0.66
CA PHE A 73 5.15 5.84 1.16
C PHE A 73 6.24 5.42 2.16
N TYR A 74 5.89 4.56 3.11
CA TYR A 74 6.81 4.09 4.13
C TYR A 74 7.91 3.21 3.54
N LEU A 75 7.57 2.29 2.64
CA LEU A 75 8.53 1.44 1.92
C LEU A 75 9.52 2.28 1.12
N THR A 76 9.03 3.23 0.32
CA THR A 76 9.88 4.15 -0.46
C THR A 76 10.84 4.91 0.45
N HIS A 77 10.36 5.39 1.61
CA HIS A 77 11.24 6.08 2.55
C HIS A 77 12.30 5.17 3.17
N LEU A 78 11.96 3.92 3.49
CA LEU A 78 12.92 2.93 4.01
C LEU A 78 14.00 2.53 3.00
N LEU A 79 13.64 2.50 1.71
CA LEU A 79 14.54 2.12 0.62
C LEU A 79 15.23 3.32 -0.04
N PHE A 80 14.95 4.54 0.42
CA PHE A 80 15.34 5.76 -0.28
C PHE A 80 16.86 5.92 -0.39
N ASP A 81 17.59 5.65 0.69
CA ASP A 81 19.06 5.73 0.67
C ASP A 81 19.67 4.64 -0.22
N LEU A 82 19.05 3.45 -0.25
CA LEU A 82 19.49 2.36 -1.14
C LEU A 82 19.29 2.76 -2.61
N LEU A 83 18.13 3.35 -2.96
CA LEU A 83 17.85 3.84 -4.31
C LEU A 83 18.83 4.92 -4.76
N LYS A 84 19.28 5.78 -3.83
CA LYS A 84 20.30 6.81 -4.09
C LYS A 84 21.71 6.27 -4.23
N SER A 85 22.00 5.13 -3.59
CA SER A 85 23.34 4.53 -3.60
C SER A 85 23.65 3.74 -4.87
N GLY A 86 22.64 3.49 -5.71
CA GLY A 86 22.80 2.79 -6.98
C GLY A 86 23.68 3.57 -7.97
N ASN A 87 24.45 2.84 -8.78
CA ASN A 87 25.30 3.41 -9.84
C ASN A 87 24.52 3.80 -11.11
N GLU A 88 23.23 3.45 -11.17
CA GLU A 88 22.34 3.72 -12.30
C GLU A 88 21.16 4.61 -11.88
N VAL A 89 20.46 5.18 -12.87
CA VAL A 89 19.28 6.01 -12.63
C VAL A 89 18.13 5.16 -12.07
N SER A 90 17.90 5.28 -10.77
CA SER A 90 16.74 4.69 -10.09
C SER A 90 15.46 5.50 -10.37
N ARG A 91 14.32 4.81 -10.45
CA ARG A 91 12.99 5.44 -10.58
C ARG A 91 12.02 4.86 -9.57
N ILE A 92 11.19 5.73 -9.00
CA ILE A 92 10.04 5.35 -8.19
C ILE A 92 8.79 5.58 -9.03
N VAL A 93 7.97 4.54 -9.22
CA VAL A 93 6.73 4.61 -10.00
C VAL A 93 5.54 4.30 -9.08
N ASN A 94 4.75 5.33 -8.75
CA ASN A 94 3.51 5.16 -8.00
C ASN A 94 2.32 5.02 -8.97
N VAL A 95 1.58 3.91 -8.86
CA VAL A 95 0.39 3.70 -9.69
C VAL A 95 -0.84 4.39 -9.08
N SER A 96 -1.39 5.36 -9.83
CA SER A 96 -2.62 6.07 -9.48
C SER A 96 -3.85 5.51 -10.23
N SER A 97 -4.95 6.28 -10.30
CA SER A 97 -6.19 5.96 -11.00
C SER A 97 -6.92 7.26 -11.34
N LEU A 98 -7.74 7.29 -12.40
CA LEU A 98 -8.65 8.41 -12.69
C LEU A 98 -9.52 8.82 -11.49
N SER A 99 -9.72 7.90 -10.54
CA SER A 99 -10.43 8.13 -9.28
C SER A 99 -9.96 9.33 -8.46
N HIS A 100 -8.70 9.73 -8.62
CA HIS A 100 -8.17 10.92 -7.93
C HIS A 100 -8.89 12.21 -8.34
N ARG A 101 -9.50 12.27 -9.53
CA ARG A 101 -10.15 13.47 -10.08
C ARG A 101 -11.47 13.81 -9.41
N TRP A 102 -12.12 12.83 -8.77
CA TRP A 102 -13.46 12.98 -8.19
C TRP A 102 -13.45 13.22 -6.68
N VAL A 103 -12.27 13.45 -6.08
CA VAL A 103 -12.13 13.63 -4.63
C VAL A 103 -11.40 14.93 -4.30
N LYS A 104 -11.70 15.46 -3.12
CA LYS A 104 -10.93 16.53 -2.48
C LYS A 104 -10.31 15.99 -1.21
N MET A 105 -9.02 16.23 -1.03
CA MET A 105 -8.30 15.75 0.14
C MET A 105 -8.70 16.55 1.38
N ASN A 106 -9.16 15.85 2.42
CA ASN A 106 -9.38 16.44 3.74
C ASN A 106 -8.29 15.95 4.69
N LEU A 107 -7.30 16.80 4.95
CA LEU A 107 -6.16 16.47 5.81
C LEU A 107 -6.56 16.21 7.27
N ARG A 108 -7.71 16.73 7.74
CA ARG A 108 -8.17 16.54 9.13
C ARG A 108 -8.63 15.11 9.39
N THR A 109 -9.14 14.44 8.36
CA THR A 109 -9.70 13.08 8.45
C THR A 109 -8.89 12.07 7.65
N LEU A 110 -7.70 12.46 7.16
CA LEU A 110 -6.88 11.63 6.29
C LEU A 110 -6.53 10.31 6.99
N ALA A 111 -6.70 9.20 6.27
CA ALA A 111 -6.50 7.84 6.76
C ALA A 111 -7.36 7.43 7.98
N ARG A 112 -8.18 8.30 8.55
CA ARG A 112 -9.00 8.04 9.74
C ARG A 112 -10.46 8.43 9.51
N SER A 113 -10.88 8.44 8.25
CA SER A 113 -12.27 8.68 7.90
C SER A 113 -13.12 7.58 8.55
N LYS A 114 -14.28 7.94 9.11
CA LYS A 114 -15.24 6.93 9.57
C LYS A 114 -15.91 6.33 8.35
N THR A 115 -15.21 5.42 7.66
CA THR A 115 -15.68 4.88 6.39
C THR A 115 -16.87 3.95 6.63
N ASN A 116 -17.94 4.17 5.87
CA ASN A 116 -18.99 3.18 5.66
C ASN A 116 -18.96 2.74 4.18
N LYS A 117 -19.68 1.67 3.81
CA LYS A 117 -19.67 1.13 2.44
C LYS A 117 -19.95 2.19 1.35
N LYS A 118 -20.70 3.25 1.67
CA LYS A 118 -21.02 4.35 0.73
C LYS A 118 -19.82 5.24 0.39
N LEU A 119 -18.79 5.26 1.25
CA LEU A 119 -17.60 6.10 1.07
C LEU A 119 -16.42 5.33 0.43
N TYR A 120 -16.55 4.03 0.16
CA TYR A 120 -15.46 3.18 -0.31
C TYR A 120 -14.76 3.74 -1.57
N ALA A 121 -15.51 4.20 -2.57
CA ALA A 121 -14.95 4.79 -3.79
C ALA A 121 -14.23 6.13 -3.53
N LYS A 122 -14.71 6.92 -2.56
CA LYS A 122 -14.08 8.18 -2.17
C LYS A 122 -12.74 7.93 -1.47
N GLU A 123 -12.68 6.95 -0.57
CA GLU A 123 -11.42 6.62 0.12
C GLU A 123 -10.40 6.01 -0.86
N TYR A 124 -10.86 5.19 -1.82
CA TYR A 124 -10.03 4.76 -2.95
C TYR A 124 -9.43 5.96 -3.69
N GLY A 125 -10.30 6.88 -4.15
CA GLY A 125 -9.87 8.09 -4.87
C GLY A 125 -8.91 8.93 -4.04
N THR A 126 -9.13 9.03 -2.72
CA THR A 126 -8.25 9.76 -1.80
C THR A 126 -6.87 9.12 -1.72
N SER A 127 -6.80 7.78 -1.67
CA SER A 127 -5.51 7.06 -1.71
C SER A 127 -4.78 7.27 -3.03
N LYS A 128 -5.50 7.34 -4.16
CA LYS A 128 -4.93 7.56 -5.49
C LYS A 128 -4.51 9.01 -5.72
N LEU A 129 -5.22 9.97 -5.13
CA LEU A 129 -4.77 11.37 -5.07
C LEU A 129 -3.50 11.50 -4.24
N ALA A 130 -3.41 10.80 -3.11
CA ALA A 130 -2.19 10.81 -2.29
C ALA A 130 -0.97 10.24 -3.04
N ASN A 131 -1.16 9.21 -3.88
CA ASN A 131 -0.08 8.72 -4.75
C ASN A 131 0.40 9.77 -5.76
N MET A 132 -0.50 10.55 -6.35
CA MET A 132 -0.11 11.64 -7.25
C MET A 132 0.68 12.73 -6.53
N LEU A 133 0.17 13.19 -5.39
CA LEU A 133 0.83 14.23 -4.57
C LEU A 133 2.21 13.77 -4.10
N PHE A 134 2.34 12.50 -3.72
CA PHE A 134 3.63 11.95 -3.32
C PHE A 134 4.61 11.89 -4.49
N THR A 135 4.19 11.51 -5.69
CA THR A 135 5.06 11.57 -6.88
C THR A 135 5.53 12.98 -7.18
N PHE A 136 4.72 14.02 -6.96
CA PHE A 136 5.15 15.42 -7.16
C PHE A 136 6.11 15.93 -6.08
N GLU A 137 6.13 15.31 -4.90
CA GLU A 137 7.02 15.67 -3.79
C GLU A 137 8.37 14.94 -3.81
N LEU A 138 8.44 13.77 -4.47
CA LEU A 138 9.64 12.95 -4.60
C LEU A 138 10.71 13.62 -5.48
#